data_AF-A0A932Z7D6-F1
#
_entry.id   AF-A0A932Z7D6-F1
#
_cell.length_a   1.000
_cell.length_b   1.000
_cell.length_c   1.000
_cell.angle_alpha   90.00
_cell.angle_beta   90.00
_cell.angle_gamma   90.00
#
_symmetry.space_group_name_H-M   'P 1'
#
loop_
_entity.id
_entity.type
_entity.pdbx_description
1 polymer ?
#
loop_
_entity_poly.entity_id
_entity_poly.type
_entity_poly.pdbx_seq_one_letter_code
_entity_poly.pdbx_strand_id
1 'polypeptide(L)'
;MSVRLLVGLVALGAGAVALFALPPPAGGAFHLMHIDEVMGGAGGNGGIQFVELRMDAEGQNFVAGTKLLFFNASGARTATFAFPSNVSNGASGASILVGTSQFTSASSVAPDFTMPSNVVTPDGRVCFTDPVESPIDCVAYGNFTGDNTGFGSPAPALPITGNSSLQRIRIGTPKNNSTDFALGTPAPRNNAGQTGTVTPPTPTPTPTPTPTPTVTPPPPTPTATATPPPPPPTPPPPTPTATPTPMLTPSPTPTPPTPPTAAPPVPGATGWGMLALATLLGGLAYLLRRWRRTGALR
;
A
#
# COMPACT_ATOMS: atom_id res chain seq x y z
N MET A 1 66.10 18.49 -70.66
CA MET A 1 65.21 19.62 -70.34
C MET A 1 63.99 19.03 -69.65
N SER A 2 63.95 19.00 -68.32
CA SER A 2 63.23 19.98 -67.48
C SER A 2 61.70 19.83 -67.66
N VAL A 3 60.81 19.66 -66.68
CA VAL A 3 60.82 19.93 -65.23
C VAL A 3 59.41 19.53 -64.67
N ARG A 4 59.34 19.13 -63.39
CA ARG A 4 58.22 19.22 -62.40
C ARG A 4 57.01 18.25 -62.37
N LEU A 5 57.04 17.40 -61.33
CA LEU A 5 56.05 17.12 -60.27
C LEU A 5 54.65 17.79 -60.36
N LEU A 6 53.59 16.98 -60.19
CA LEU A 6 52.44 17.29 -59.34
C LEU A 6 51.69 15.99 -58.96
N VAL A 7 51.77 15.65 -57.67
CA VAL A 7 50.99 14.60 -57.01
C VAL A 7 49.60 15.18 -56.72
N GLY A 8 48.57 14.58 -57.31
CA GLY A 8 47.17 14.89 -57.03
C GLY A 8 46.53 13.73 -56.27
N LEU A 9 46.42 13.88 -54.94
CA LEU A 9 45.78 12.92 -54.05
C LEU A 9 44.27 13.23 -54.03
N VAL A 10 43.47 12.49 -54.80
CA VAL A 10 42.00 12.61 -54.77
C VAL A 10 41.47 11.68 -53.68
N ALA A 11 41.17 12.25 -52.52
CA ALA A 11 40.42 11.57 -51.47
C ALA A 11 38.92 11.60 -51.80
N LEU A 12 38.36 10.46 -52.22
CA LEU A 12 36.92 10.24 -52.33
C LEU A 12 36.36 10.01 -50.91
N GLY A 13 35.75 11.04 -50.34
CA GLY A 13 35.04 10.95 -49.06
C GLY A 13 33.70 10.23 -49.22
N ALA A 14 33.57 9.04 -48.63
CA ALA A 14 32.29 8.37 -48.44
C ALA A 14 31.54 9.04 -47.29
N GLY A 15 30.50 9.81 -47.60
CA GLY A 15 29.59 10.39 -46.61
C GLY A 15 28.71 9.32 -45.98
N ALA A 16 29.04 8.88 -44.78
CA ALA A 16 28.14 8.07 -43.95
C ALA A 16 27.02 8.98 -43.41
N VAL A 17 25.81 8.83 -43.92
CA VAL A 17 24.61 9.42 -43.32
C VAL A 17 24.31 8.64 -42.05
N ALA A 18 24.80 9.13 -40.91
CA ALA A 18 24.43 8.62 -39.60
C ALA A 18 22.97 8.99 -39.32
N LEU A 19 22.07 8.01 -39.46
CA LEU A 19 20.70 8.11 -38.96
C LEU A 19 20.79 8.24 -37.43
N PHE A 20 20.71 9.46 -36.91
CA PHE A 20 20.58 9.68 -35.47
C PHE A 20 19.19 9.19 -35.04
N ALA A 21 19.11 7.91 -34.67
CA ALA A 21 18.00 7.43 -33.87
C ALA A 21 18.03 8.22 -32.56
N LEU A 22 17.06 9.13 -32.39
CA LEU A 22 16.82 9.75 -31.10
C LEU A 22 16.56 8.61 -30.11
N PRO A 23 17.29 8.52 -28.98
CA PRO A 23 16.93 7.54 -27.96
C PRO A 23 15.46 7.79 -27.60
N PRO A 24 14.63 6.73 -27.51
CA PRO A 24 13.28 6.90 -27.02
C PRO A 24 13.33 7.65 -25.68
N PRO A 25 12.33 8.49 -25.37
CA PRO A 25 12.30 9.16 -24.08
C PRO A 25 12.53 8.12 -22.99
N ALA A 26 13.42 8.44 -22.04
CA ALA A 26 13.64 7.64 -20.84
C ALA A 26 12.39 7.71 -19.96
N GLY A 27 11.28 7.15 -20.43
CA GLY A 27 10.13 6.83 -19.60
C GLY A 27 10.53 5.67 -18.70
N GLY A 28 10.25 5.76 -17.40
CA GLY A 28 10.56 4.68 -16.46
C GLY A 28 9.96 3.37 -16.96
N ALA A 29 10.76 2.32 -17.11
CA ALA A 29 10.35 1.08 -17.77
C ALA A 29 9.52 0.16 -16.82
N PHE A 30 8.37 0.67 -16.37
CA PHE A 30 7.44 0.04 -15.41
C PHE A 30 6.04 0.67 -15.35
N HIS A 31 5.77 1.79 -16.04
CA HIS A 31 4.49 2.53 -15.90
C HIS A 31 3.39 2.03 -16.84
N LEU A 32 3.70 1.13 -17.77
CA LEU A 32 2.72 0.44 -18.61
C LEU A 32 2.44 -0.94 -18.02
N MET A 33 1.95 -0.94 -16.78
CA MET A 33 1.59 -2.14 -16.03
C MET A 33 0.27 -1.90 -15.28
N HIS A 34 -0.44 -2.99 -15.01
CA HIS A 34 -1.64 -2.99 -14.18
C HIS A 34 -1.64 -4.13 -13.16
N ILE A 35 -2.47 -4.01 -12.13
CA ILE A 35 -2.82 -5.09 -11.21
C ILE A 35 -3.81 -6.01 -11.94
N ASP A 36 -3.44 -7.26 -12.17
CA ASP A 36 -4.25 -8.26 -12.89
C ASP A 36 -5.10 -9.08 -11.91
N GLU A 37 -4.55 -9.42 -10.74
CA GLU A 37 -5.25 -10.26 -9.76
C GLU A 37 -4.84 -9.94 -8.31
N VAL A 38 -5.78 -10.01 -7.38
CA VAL A 38 -5.54 -9.82 -5.93
C VAL A 38 -6.28 -10.87 -5.12
N MET A 39 -5.59 -11.51 -4.16
CA MET A 39 -6.17 -12.43 -3.19
C MET A 39 -5.94 -11.94 -1.76
N GLY A 40 -7.02 -11.88 -0.97
CA GLY A 40 -6.99 -11.47 0.44
C GLY A 40 -6.87 -12.61 1.44
N GLY A 41 -7.12 -13.85 1.03
CA GLY A 41 -7.09 -15.04 1.88
C GLY A 41 -7.63 -16.28 1.15
N ALA A 42 -7.40 -17.46 1.73
CA ALA A 42 -8.02 -18.69 1.23
C ALA A 42 -8.29 -19.70 2.37
N GLY A 43 -9.41 -20.43 2.29
CA GLY A 43 -9.79 -21.49 3.23
C GLY A 43 -9.90 -21.05 4.69
N GLY A 44 -10.22 -19.78 4.94
CA GLY A 44 -10.29 -19.19 6.29
C GLY A 44 -8.96 -18.60 6.75
N ASN A 45 -7.88 -18.76 5.98
CA ASN A 45 -6.56 -18.23 6.30
C ASN A 45 -6.31 -16.91 5.56
N GLY A 46 -6.39 -15.79 6.29
CA GLY A 46 -6.06 -14.45 5.78
C GLY A 46 -4.58 -14.24 5.45
N GLY A 47 -3.70 -15.19 5.79
CA GLY A 47 -2.29 -15.14 5.46
C GLY A 47 -1.97 -15.60 4.04
N ILE A 48 -2.85 -16.35 3.36
CA ILE A 48 -2.66 -16.80 1.97
C ILE A 48 -3.05 -15.66 1.03
N GLN A 49 -2.09 -14.83 0.62
CA GLN A 49 -2.34 -13.62 -0.15
C GLN A 49 -1.37 -13.51 -1.32
N PHE A 50 -1.85 -12.90 -2.42
CA PHE A 50 -0.99 -12.48 -3.51
C PHE A 50 -1.55 -11.24 -4.22
N VAL A 51 -0.65 -10.56 -4.92
CA VAL A 51 -0.94 -9.52 -5.91
C VAL A 51 -0.19 -9.91 -7.18
N GLU A 52 -0.90 -10.02 -8.28
CA GLU A 52 -0.32 -10.21 -9.61
C GLU A 52 -0.35 -8.89 -10.38
N LEU A 53 0.82 -8.48 -10.89
CA LEU A 53 0.94 -7.40 -11.84
C LEU A 53 1.11 -7.98 -13.25
N ARG A 54 0.72 -7.22 -14.26
CA ARG A 54 0.88 -7.60 -15.67
C ARG A 54 1.41 -6.46 -16.51
N MET A 55 2.34 -6.79 -17.41
CA MET A 55 2.98 -5.85 -18.32
C MET A 55 2.08 -5.58 -19.53
N ASP A 56 1.70 -4.34 -19.77
CA ASP A 56 0.91 -3.95 -20.94
C ASP A 56 1.77 -3.81 -22.20
N ALA A 57 3.06 -3.52 -22.02
CA ALA A 57 4.04 -3.38 -23.08
C ALA A 57 5.29 -4.20 -22.78
N GLU A 58 6.16 -4.36 -23.78
CA GLU A 58 7.49 -4.93 -23.56
C GLU A 58 8.39 -3.98 -22.75
N GLY A 59 9.40 -4.55 -22.11
CA GLY A 59 10.42 -3.84 -21.34
C GLY A 59 9.98 -3.36 -19.96
N GLN A 60 8.80 -3.72 -19.45
CA GLN A 60 8.30 -3.26 -18.14
C GLN A 60 8.91 -4.00 -16.93
N ASN A 61 9.99 -4.75 -17.13
CA ASN A 61 10.60 -5.61 -16.11
C ASN A 61 11.50 -4.86 -15.12
N PHE A 62 11.74 -3.56 -15.32
CA PHE A 62 12.60 -2.74 -14.46
C PHE A 62 11.82 -2.14 -13.28
N VAL A 63 11.33 -3.02 -12.40
CA VAL A 63 10.47 -2.68 -11.25
C VAL A 63 11.22 -2.40 -9.94
N ALA A 64 12.56 -2.49 -9.90
CA ALA A 64 13.30 -2.23 -8.66
C ALA A 64 12.97 -0.84 -8.08
N GLY A 65 12.56 -0.80 -6.81
CA GLY A 65 12.22 0.44 -6.11
C GLY A 65 10.78 0.95 -6.31
N THR A 66 9.99 0.40 -7.25
CA THR A 66 8.54 0.62 -7.27
C THR A 66 7.90 0.01 -6.02
N LYS A 67 6.62 0.31 -5.75
CA LYS A 67 5.98 -0.14 -4.51
C LYS A 67 4.59 -0.72 -4.74
N LEU A 68 4.23 -1.69 -3.90
CA LEU A 68 2.84 -1.99 -3.57
C LEU A 68 2.49 -1.30 -2.26
N LEU A 69 1.46 -0.46 -2.27
CA LEU A 69 0.90 0.18 -1.08
C LEU A 69 -0.43 -0.48 -0.73
N PHE A 70 -0.61 -0.82 0.54
CA PHE A 70 -1.81 -1.49 1.06
C PHE A 70 -2.54 -0.54 2.00
N PHE A 71 -3.86 -0.46 1.87
CA PHE A 71 -4.73 0.40 2.66
C PHE A 71 -5.91 -0.39 3.20
N ASN A 72 -6.36 -0.04 4.41
CA ASN A 72 -7.59 -0.58 5.00
C ASN A 72 -8.85 0.10 4.41
N ALA A 73 -10.02 -0.31 4.87
CA ALA A 73 -11.31 0.21 4.43
C ALA A 73 -11.45 1.73 4.56
N SER A 74 -10.85 2.37 5.56
CA SER A 74 -10.94 3.83 5.75
C SER A 74 -9.90 4.62 4.96
N GLY A 75 -9.05 3.96 4.16
CA GLY A 75 -7.99 4.62 3.40
C GLY A 75 -6.69 4.85 4.18
N ALA A 76 -6.55 4.30 5.39
CA ALA A 76 -5.28 4.36 6.11
C ALA A 76 -4.30 3.31 5.58
N ARG A 77 -3.07 3.73 5.31
CA ARG A 77 -2.00 2.82 4.85
C ARG A 77 -1.63 1.84 5.95
N THR A 78 -1.70 0.55 5.65
CA THR A 78 -1.39 -0.55 6.58
C THR A 78 -0.03 -1.18 6.32
N ALA A 79 0.42 -1.20 5.06
CA ALA A 79 1.71 -1.76 4.70
C ALA A 79 2.25 -1.16 3.39
N THR A 80 3.55 -1.35 3.20
CA THR A 80 4.28 -1.04 1.97
C THR A 80 5.18 -2.22 1.65
N PHE A 81 5.18 -2.67 0.40
CA PHE A 81 6.17 -3.59 -0.15
C PHE A 81 6.95 -2.86 -1.24
N ALA A 82 8.26 -2.75 -1.09
CA ALA A 82 9.14 -2.20 -2.12
C ALA A 82 9.78 -3.35 -2.91
N PHE A 83 9.73 -3.28 -4.24
CA PHE A 83 10.33 -4.30 -5.09
C PHE A 83 11.86 -4.26 -4.95
N PRO A 84 12.50 -5.36 -4.48
CA PRO A 84 13.93 -5.35 -4.15
C PRO A 84 14.82 -5.44 -5.38
N SER A 85 14.30 -5.92 -6.50
CA SER A 85 15.04 -6.12 -7.75
C SER A 85 14.10 -6.08 -8.95
N ASN A 86 14.71 -5.99 -10.14
CA ASN A 86 14.02 -6.21 -11.40
C ASN A 86 13.70 -7.69 -11.61
N VAL A 87 12.78 -7.97 -12.52
CA VAL A 87 12.51 -9.34 -13.01
C VAL A 87 13.15 -9.56 -14.38
N SER A 88 13.31 -10.81 -14.80
CA SER A 88 14.04 -11.17 -16.02
C SER A 88 13.21 -11.05 -17.30
N ASN A 89 12.02 -11.64 -17.31
CA ASN A 89 11.07 -11.58 -18.42
C ASN A 89 10.42 -10.19 -18.50
N GLY A 90 10.63 -9.48 -19.60
CA GLY A 90 9.99 -8.20 -19.90
C GLY A 90 9.05 -8.24 -21.09
N ALA A 91 8.56 -9.41 -21.50
CA ALA A 91 7.64 -9.51 -22.62
C ALA A 91 6.29 -8.83 -22.29
N SER A 92 5.64 -8.26 -23.30
CA SER A 92 4.24 -7.81 -23.15
C SER A 92 3.37 -8.99 -22.71
N GLY A 93 2.53 -8.75 -21.71
CA GLY A 93 1.68 -9.75 -21.07
C GLY A 93 2.40 -10.70 -20.11
N ALA A 94 3.69 -10.50 -19.80
CA ALA A 94 4.35 -11.18 -18.69
C ALA A 94 3.77 -10.68 -17.34
N SER A 95 3.76 -11.58 -16.35
CA SER A 95 3.22 -11.30 -15.01
C SER A 95 4.34 -11.13 -13.99
N ILE A 96 4.08 -10.43 -12.89
CA ILE A 96 4.93 -10.44 -11.69
C ILE A 96 4.05 -10.84 -10.51
N LEU A 97 4.37 -11.95 -9.87
CA LEU A 97 3.61 -12.50 -8.77
C LEU A 97 4.27 -12.15 -7.43
N VAL A 98 3.58 -11.36 -6.61
CA VAL A 98 4.00 -11.03 -5.25
C VAL A 98 3.11 -11.78 -4.28
N GLY A 99 3.64 -12.78 -3.59
CA GLY A 99 2.88 -13.66 -2.70
C GLY A 99 3.38 -13.62 -1.26
N THR A 100 2.60 -14.14 -0.32
CA THR A 100 3.07 -14.37 1.05
C THR A 100 3.79 -15.71 1.18
N SER A 101 4.49 -15.96 2.29
CA SER A 101 5.07 -17.28 2.55
C SER A 101 4.00 -18.38 2.69
N GLN A 102 2.83 -18.04 3.23
CA GLN A 102 1.70 -18.96 3.30
C GLN A 102 1.11 -19.25 1.91
N PHE A 103 1.11 -18.28 1.01
CA PHE A 103 0.77 -18.51 -0.40
C PHE A 103 1.74 -19.51 -1.05
N THR A 104 3.06 -19.36 -0.84
CA THR A 104 4.04 -20.32 -1.37
C THR A 104 3.76 -21.75 -0.94
N SER A 105 3.31 -21.98 0.29
CA SER A 105 2.95 -23.31 0.80
C SER A 105 1.61 -23.83 0.27
N ALA A 106 0.70 -22.94 -0.14
CA ALA A 106 -0.66 -23.28 -0.59
C ALA A 106 -0.82 -23.25 -2.12
N SER A 107 0.21 -22.87 -2.87
CA SER A 107 0.18 -22.68 -4.32
C SER A 107 1.08 -23.67 -5.04
N SER A 108 0.69 -24.02 -6.27
CA SER A 108 1.53 -24.77 -7.22
C SER A 108 2.55 -23.87 -7.94
N VAL A 109 2.45 -22.55 -7.78
CA VAL A 109 3.33 -21.54 -8.38
C VAL A 109 4.07 -20.79 -7.28
N ALA A 110 5.40 -20.76 -7.37
CA ALA A 110 6.21 -19.93 -6.51
C ALA A 110 6.09 -18.45 -6.94
N PRO A 111 5.86 -17.51 -6.00
CA PRO A 111 5.86 -16.09 -6.33
C PRO A 111 7.27 -15.60 -6.67
N ASP A 112 7.35 -14.56 -7.49
CA ASP A 112 8.62 -13.89 -7.83
C ASP A 112 9.19 -13.14 -6.63
N PHE A 113 8.30 -12.61 -5.77
CA PHE A 113 8.68 -11.91 -4.55
C PHE A 113 7.79 -12.29 -3.37
N THR A 114 8.35 -12.21 -2.16
CA THR A 114 7.60 -12.44 -0.92
C THR A 114 7.22 -11.12 -0.24
N MET A 115 5.92 -10.87 -0.04
CA MET A 115 5.39 -9.73 0.74
C MET A 115 4.98 -10.15 2.16
N PRO A 116 4.80 -9.18 3.09
CA PRO A 116 4.28 -9.48 4.43
C PRO A 116 2.86 -10.07 4.37
N SER A 117 2.53 -10.94 5.32
CA SER A 117 1.19 -11.54 5.44
C SER A 117 0.16 -10.63 6.09
N ASN A 118 -1.12 -10.86 5.82
CA ASN A 118 -2.27 -10.13 6.39
C ASN A 118 -2.30 -8.63 6.01
N VAL A 119 -1.70 -8.26 4.87
CA VAL A 119 -1.69 -6.88 4.37
C VAL A 119 -2.86 -6.59 3.43
N VAL A 120 -3.40 -7.61 2.78
CA VAL A 120 -4.60 -7.53 1.93
C VAL A 120 -5.85 -7.88 2.76
N THR A 121 -6.52 -6.89 3.34
CA THR A 121 -7.76 -7.12 4.12
C THR A 121 -8.97 -7.36 3.21
N PRO A 122 -10.12 -7.85 3.73
CA PRO A 122 -11.35 -8.04 2.94
C PRO A 122 -11.89 -6.76 2.27
N ASP A 123 -11.76 -5.63 2.98
CA ASP A 123 -12.11 -4.30 2.53
C ASP A 123 -10.85 -3.42 2.55
N GLY A 124 -10.56 -2.72 1.47
CA GLY A 124 -9.28 -2.01 1.35
C GLY A 124 -8.93 -1.58 -0.06
N ARG A 125 -7.65 -1.29 -0.26
CA ARG A 125 -7.09 -0.89 -1.54
C ARG A 125 -5.64 -1.33 -1.67
N VAL A 126 -5.28 -1.78 -2.86
CA VAL A 126 -3.89 -2.06 -3.26
C VAL A 126 -3.51 -1.15 -4.40
N CYS A 127 -2.31 -0.57 -4.35
CA CYS A 127 -1.76 0.26 -5.42
C CYS A 127 -0.36 -0.15 -5.81
N PHE A 128 -0.14 -0.31 -7.11
CA PHE A 128 1.18 -0.29 -7.71
C PHE A 128 1.57 1.15 -8.03
N THR A 129 2.73 1.56 -7.55
CA THR A 129 3.19 2.95 -7.63
C THR A 129 4.65 3.03 -8.07
N ASP A 130 5.02 4.19 -8.62
CA ASP A 130 6.42 4.51 -8.85
C ASP A 130 7.21 4.65 -7.51
N PRO A 131 8.54 4.82 -7.53
CA PRO A 131 9.33 4.93 -6.31
C PRO A 131 8.96 6.12 -5.40
N VAL A 132 8.39 7.19 -5.98
CA VAL A 132 7.92 8.38 -5.25
C VAL A 132 6.44 8.29 -4.86
N GLU A 133 5.85 7.11 -4.98
CA GLU A 133 4.49 6.76 -4.57
C GLU A 133 3.37 7.40 -5.41
N SER A 134 3.67 7.78 -6.65
CA SER A 134 2.65 8.16 -7.63
C SER A 134 1.90 6.92 -8.14
N PRO A 135 0.56 6.85 -8.04
CA PRO A 135 -0.21 5.70 -8.51
C PRO A 135 -0.05 5.44 -10.02
N ILE A 136 0.36 4.21 -10.36
CA ILE A 136 0.34 3.69 -11.73
C ILE A 136 -0.98 2.95 -11.96
N ASP A 137 -1.31 2.03 -11.06
CA ASP A 137 -2.58 1.32 -11.06
C ASP A 137 -3.01 0.93 -9.64
N CYS A 138 -4.32 0.94 -9.41
CA CYS A 138 -4.90 0.65 -8.11
C CYS A 138 -6.22 -0.11 -8.23
N VAL A 139 -6.50 -0.91 -7.21
CA VAL A 139 -7.79 -1.58 -7.03
C VAL A 139 -8.27 -1.34 -5.59
N ALA A 140 -9.33 -0.55 -5.46
CA ALA A 140 -10.13 -0.48 -4.24
C ALA A 140 -11.20 -1.58 -4.27
N TYR A 141 -11.54 -2.12 -3.11
CA TYR A 141 -12.49 -3.23 -2.98
C TYR A 141 -13.23 -3.20 -1.65
N GLY A 142 -14.41 -3.81 -1.65
CA GLY A 142 -15.30 -3.87 -0.50
C GLY A 142 -15.76 -2.47 -0.06
N ASN A 143 -15.85 -2.27 1.24
CA ASN A 143 -16.31 -1.03 1.86
C ASN A 143 -15.25 0.08 1.93
N PHE A 144 -14.38 0.18 0.91
CA PHE A 144 -13.34 1.21 0.87
C PHE A 144 -13.95 2.61 0.73
N THR A 145 -13.57 3.52 1.63
CA THR A 145 -14.06 4.92 1.67
C THR A 145 -12.95 5.97 1.52
N GLY A 146 -11.70 5.53 1.37
CA GLY A 146 -10.56 6.42 1.11
C GLY A 146 -10.57 7.00 -0.30
N ASP A 147 -9.52 7.79 -0.62
CA ASP A 147 -9.36 8.33 -1.96
C ASP A 147 -9.13 7.22 -3.00
N ASN A 148 -9.99 7.19 -4.03
CA ASN A 148 -9.88 6.32 -5.19
C ASN A 148 -9.99 7.11 -6.50
N THR A 149 -9.58 8.37 -6.49
CA THR A 149 -9.58 9.24 -7.66
C THR A 149 -8.88 8.57 -8.84
N GLY A 150 -9.54 8.55 -10.00
CA GLY A 150 -9.03 7.92 -11.22
C GLY A 150 -9.28 6.41 -11.34
N PHE A 151 -9.85 5.75 -10.32
CA PHE A 151 -10.12 4.31 -10.32
C PHE A 151 -11.58 3.94 -10.02
N GLY A 152 -12.46 4.94 -9.87
CA GLY A 152 -13.91 4.76 -9.75
C GLY A 152 -14.37 4.12 -8.44
N SER A 153 -15.49 3.42 -8.47
CA SER A 153 -16.09 2.75 -7.30
C SER A 153 -15.33 1.46 -6.94
N PRO A 154 -15.29 1.05 -5.66
CA PRO A 154 -14.63 -0.19 -5.26
C PRO A 154 -15.22 -1.45 -5.94
N ALA A 155 -14.35 -2.42 -6.20
CA ALA A 155 -14.69 -3.79 -6.59
C ALA A 155 -15.38 -4.56 -5.44
N PRO A 156 -15.94 -5.77 -5.69
CA PRO A 156 -16.43 -6.62 -4.61
C PRO A 156 -15.38 -6.88 -3.52
N ALA A 157 -15.80 -7.09 -2.27
CA ALA A 157 -14.88 -7.41 -1.16
C ALA A 157 -14.13 -8.73 -1.40
N LEU A 158 -12.90 -8.83 -0.89
CA LEU A 158 -12.07 -10.03 -1.01
C LEU A 158 -12.50 -11.10 0.01
N PRO A 159 -12.89 -12.31 -0.43
CA PRO A 159 -13.21 -13.41 0.48
C PRO A 159 -11.98 -13.98 1.18
N ILE A 160 -12.18 -14.57 2.37
CA ILE A 160 -11.14 -15.33 3.09
C ILE A 160 -11.51 -16.82 3.22
N THR A 161 -12.80 -17.14 3.45
CA THR A 161 -13.27 -18.50 3.79
C THR A 161 -13.31 -19.47 2.59
N GLY A 162 -13.24 -18.95 1.36
CA GLY A 162 -13.27 -19.74 0.12
C GLY A 162 -11.92 -19.77 -0.60
N ASN A 163 -11.94 -20.03 -1.91
CA ASN A 163 -10.77 -19.93 -2.78
C ASN A 163 -11.11 -19.00 -3.94
N SER A 164 -11.01 -17.69 -3.69
CA SER A 164 -11.40 -16.66 -4.65
C SER A 164 -10.46 -15.46 -4.59
N SER A 165 -10.34 -14.78 -5.70
CA SER A 165 -9.53 -13.59 -5.92
C SER A 165 -10.32 -12.58 -6.73
N LEU A 166 -9.96 -11.30 -6.63
CA LEU A 166 -10.41 -10.29 -7.59
C LEU A 166 -9.53 -10.39 -8.83
N GLN A 167 -10.16 -10.66 -9.96
CA GLN A 167 -9.52 -10.74 -11.27
C GLN A 167 -9.93 -9.55 -12.12
N ARG A 168 -8.98 -8.95 -12.80
CA ARG A 168 -9.26 -7.94 -13.80
C ARG A 168 -9.90 -8.60 -15.00
N ILE A 169 -11.12 -8.17 -15.35
CA ILE A 169 -11.91 -8.72 -16.46
C ILE A 169 -11.96 -7.80 -17.67
N ARG A 170 -11.51 -6.55 -17.51
CA ARG A 170 -11.40 -5.57 -18.59
C ARG A 170 -10.38 -4.48 -18.25
N ILE A 171 -9.82 -3.90 -19.31
CA ILE A 171 -9.01 -2.68 -19.26
C ILE A 171 -9.81 -1.62 -20.01
N GLY A 172 -10.37 -0.65 -19.28
CA GLY A 172 -11.26 0.36 -19.83
C GLY A 172 -10.91 1.77 -19.38
N THR A 173 -11.36 2.76 -20.17
CA THR A 173 -11.29 4.18 -19.85
C THR A 173 -12.70 4.79 -19.90
N PRO A 174 -13.17 5.49 -18.85
CA PRO A 174 -12.51 5.67 -17.56
C PRO A 174 -12.37 4.34 -16.79
N LYS A 175 -11.36 4.25 -15.92
CA LYS A 175 -11.20 3.11 -15.01
C LYS A 175 -12.29 3.13 -13.96
N ASN A 176 -12.83 1.98 -13.62
CA ASN A 176 -13.77 1.79 -12.52
C ASN A 176 -13.65 0.39 -11.93
N ASN A 177 -13.09 0.28 -10.71
CA ASN A 177 -12.79 -1.02 -10.11
C ASN A 177 -14.03 -1.92 -9.98
N SER A 178 -15.23 -1.35 -9.77
CA SER A 178 -16.49 -2.11 -9.69
C SER A 178 -16.90 -2.82 -10.98
N THR A 179 -16.42 -2.33 -12.14
CA THR A 179 -16.68 -2.96 -13.45
C THR A 179 -15.44 -3.60 -14.06
N ASP A 180 -14.25 -3.20 -13.60
CA ASP A 180 -12.99 -3.70 -14.13
C ASP A 180 -12.53 -4.99 -13.45
N PHE A 181 -13.02 -5.28 -12.25
CA PHE A 181 -12.71 -6.47 -11.49
C PHE A 181 -13.96 -7.29 -11.13
N ALA A 182 -13.82 -8.60 -11.12
CA ALA A 182 -14.83 -9.53 -10.61
C ALA A 182 -14.16 -10.64 -9.78
N LEU A 183 -14.94 -11.31 -8.93
CA LEU A 183 -14.43 -12.46 -8.20
C LEU A 183 -14.35 -13.68 -9.12
N GLY A 184 -13.22 -14.39 -9.05
CA GLY A 184 -12.94 -15.58 -9.86
C GLY A 184 -12.19 -16.66 -9.09
N THR A 185 -11.96 -17.80 -9.75
CA THR A 185 -11.09 -18.85 -9.22
C THR A 185 -9.63 -18.42 -9.40
N PRO A 186 -8.80 -18.41 -8.34
CA PRO A 186 -7.43 -17.91 -8.40
C PRO A 186 -6.60 -18.59 -9.47
N ALA A 187 -5.95 -17.79 -10.31
CA ALA A 187 -5.15 -18.27 -11.45
C ALA A 187 -3.76 -17.61 -11.50
N PRO A 188 -2.96 -17.69 -10.40
CA PRO A 188 -1.71 -16.99 -10.28
C PRO A 188 -0.71 -17.37 -11.37
N ARG A 189 0.02 -16.37 -11.87
CA ARG A 189 1.09 -16.51 -12.85
C ARG A 189 2.32 -15.73 -12.45
N ASN A 190 3.47 -16.40 -12.39
CA ASN A 190 4.76 -15.75 -12.11
C ASN A 190 5.47 -15.26 -13.38
N ASN A 191 6.58 -14.56 -13.19
CA ASN A 191 7.35 -13.96 -14.28
C ASN A 191 8.05 -14.98 -15.19
N ALA A 192 8.31 -16.19 -14.67
CA ALA A 192 8.76 -17.32 -15.48
C ALA A 192 7.65 -17.91 -16.39
N GLY A 193 6.42 -17.39 -16.30
CA GLY A 193 5.28 -17.82 -17.10
C GLY A 193 4.59 -19.07 -16.57
N GLN A 194 4.94 -19.55 -15.38
CA GLN A 194 4.25 -20.66 -14.74
C GLN A 194 2.88 -20.19 -14.26
N THR A 195 1.85 -20.97 -14.57
CA THR A 195 0.49 -20.78 -14.06
C THR A 195 0.13 -21.92 -13.13
N GLY A 196 -0.83 -21.69 -12.23
CA GLY A 196 -1.31 -22.76 -11.38
C GLY A 196 -2.50 -22.35 -10.54
N THR A 197 -2.74 -23.11 -9.49
CA THR A 197 -3.89 -22.98 -8.60
C THR A 197 -3.45 -22.78 -7.16
N VAL A 198 -4.30 -22.12 -6.38
CA VAL A 198 -4.23 -22.07 -4.93
C VAL A 198 -5.09 -23.20 -4.35
N THR A 199 -4.52 -24.01 -3.46
CA THR A 199 -5.19 -25.10 -2.75
C THR A 199 -5.00 -24.87 -1.26
N PRO A 200 -5.91 -24.12 -0.60
CA PRO A 200 -5.80 -23.88 0.82
C PRO A 200 -5.86 -25.20 1.60
N PRO A 201 -5.13 -25.32 2.71
CA PRO A 201 -5.17 -26.52 3.54
C PRO A 201 -6.61 -26.76 3.99
N THR A 202 -7.08 -28.01 3.86
CA THR A 202 -8.39 -28.40 4.39
C THR A 202 -8.40 -28.17 5.90
N PRO A 203 -9.39 -27.47 6.47
CA PRO A 203 -9.48 -27.33 7.91
C PRO A 203 -9.55 -28.72 8.53
N THR A 204 -8.60 -29.05 9.42
CA THR A 204 -8.67 -30.27 10.21
C THR A 204 -9.97 -30.22 11.02
N PRO A 205 -10.86 -31.23 10.94
CA PRO A 205 -12.07 -31.21 11.73
C PRO A 205 -11.71 -31.09 13.20
N THR A 206 -12.21 -30.05 13.88
CA THR A 206 -12.09 -29.94 15.33
C THR A 206 -12.78 -31.17 15.93
N PRO A 207 -12.11 -31.97 16.79
CA PRO A 207 -12.77 -33.09 17.42
C PRO A 207 -14.00 -32.56 18.15
N THR A 208 -15.18 -33.08 17.80
CA THR A 208 -16.40 -32.78 18.54
C THR A 208 -16.16 -33.16 19.99
N PRO A 209 -16.36 -32.26 20.97
CA PRO A 209 -16.17 -32.63 22.37
C PRO A 209 -17.06 -33.84 22.67
N THR A 210 -16.44 -34.95 23.06
CA THR A 210 -17.17 -36.11 23.55
C THR A 210 -18.07 -35.64 24.69
N PRO A 211 -19.39 -35.92 24.68
CA PRO A 211 -20.25 -35.48 25.75
C PRO A 211 -19.70 -35.99 27.08
N THR A 212 -19.41 -35.07 28.00
CA THR A 212 -19.02 -35.43 29.37
C THR A 212 -20.15 -36.28 29.95
N PRO A 213 -19.89 -37.49 30.49
CA PRO A 213 -20.93 -38.30 31.10
C PRO A 213 -21.63 -37.47 32.17
N THR A 214 -22.94 -37.29 32.01
CA THR A 214 -23.76 -36.59 33.01
C THR A 214 -23.76 -37.44 34.28
N VAL A 215 -23.06 -36.99 35.30
CA VAL A 215 -23.12 -37.63 36.62
C VAL A 215 -24.51 -37.37 37.17
N THR A 216 -25.35 -38.40 37.25
CA THR A 216 -26.64 -38.31 37.93
C THR A 216 -26.36 -37.95 39.40
N PRO A 217 -26.88 -36.83 39.93
CA PRO A 217 -26.67 -36.48 41.32
C PRO A 217 -27.26 -37.58 42.21
N PRO A 218 -26.59 -37.93 43.33
CA PRO A 218 -27.15 -38.87 44.29
C PRO A 218 -28.50 -38.36 44.83
N PRO A 219 -29.42 -39.26 45.18
CA PRO A 219 -30.71 -38.88 45.73
C PRO A 219 -30.53 -37.99 46.98
N PRO A 220 -31.40 -36.98 47.19
CA PRO A 220 -31.28 -36.09 48.32
C PRO A 220 -31.37 -36.89 49.62
N THR A 221 -30.36 -36.77 50.47
CA THR A 221 -30.39 -37.25 51.85
C THR A 221 -31.59 -36.64 52.56
N PRO A 222 -32.41 -37.41 53.30
CA PRO A 222 -33.56 -36.86 54.02
C PRO A 222 -33.09 -35.80 55.02
N THR A 223 -33.50 -34.55 54.78
CA THR A 223 -33.26 -33.42 55.68
C THR A 223 -33.95 -33.69 57.01
N ALA A 224 -33.18 -33.80 58.09
CA ALA A 224 -33.74 -33.82 59.44
C ALA A 224 -34.50 -32.52 59.68
N THR A 225 -35.75 -32.64 60.13
CA THR A 225 -36.62 -31.52 60.51
C THR A 225 -35.90 -30.62 61.52
N ALA A 226 -35.69 -29.36 61.15
CA ALA A 226 -35.02 -28.39 62.01
C ALA A 226 -35.82 -28.18 63.30
N THR A 227 -35.15 -28.33 64.45
CA THR A 227 -35.62 -27.87 65.75
C THR A 227 -35.83 -26.35 65.71
N PRO A 228 -36.92 -25.81 66.27
CA PRO A 228 -37.18 -24.37 66.25
C PRO A 228 -36.02 -23.59 66.90
N PRO A 229 -35.65 -22.42 66.34
CA PRO A 229 -34.56 -21.62 66.87
C PRO A 229 -34.90 -21.09 68.27
N PRO A 230 -33.92 -21.00 69.18
CA PRO A 230 -34.11 -20.36 70.48
C PRO A 230 -34.44 -18.87 70.33
N PRO A 231 -35.14 -18.27 71.31
CA PRO A 231 -35.49 -16.85 71.28
C PRO A 231 -34.24 -15.96 71.21
N PRO A 232 -34.31 -14.82 70.51
CA PRO A 232 -33.16 -13.93 70.31
C PRO A 232 -32.63 -13.39 71.66
N PRO A 233 -31.30 -13.36 71.85
CA PRO A 233 -30.69 -12.75 73.04
C PRO A 233 -30.92 -11.23 73.06
N THR A 234 -31.03 -10.69 74.27
CA THR A 234 -31.21 -9.26 74.52
C THR A 234 -30.04 -8.42 73.98
N PRO A 235 -30.29 -7.21 73.46
CA PRO A 235 -29.24 -6.36 72.90
C PRO A 235 -28.20 -5.95 73.97
N PRO A 236 -26.90 -6.00 73.68
CA PRO A 236 -25.88 -5.46 74.56
C PRO A 236 -25.96 -3.92 74.64
N PRO A 237 -25.48 -3.32 75.74
CA PRO A 237 -25.49 -1.87 75.96
C PRO A 237 -24.60 -1.14 74.93
N PRO A 238 -24.88 0.13 74.62
CA PRO A 238 -24.19 0.87 73.56
C PRO A 238 -22.70 1.03 73.89
N THR A 239 -21.87 0.69 72.92
CA THR A 239 -20.42 0.92 72.92
C THR A 239 -20.13 2.43 72.96
N PRO A 240 -19.18 2.92 73.79
CA PRO A 240 -18.85 4.33 73.85
C PRO A 240 -18.34 4.85 72.50
N THR A 241 -18.92 5.98 72.08
CA THR A 241 -18.59 6.72 70.87
C THR A 241 -17.10 7.10 70.84
N ALA A 242 -16.40 6.70 69.78
CA ALA A 242 -15.01 7.12 69.56
C ALA A 242 -14.93 8.66 69.40
N THR A 243 -14.02 9.27 70.16
CA THR A 243 -13.64 10.68 70.07
C THR A 243 -13.15 11.00 68.66
N PRO A 244 -13.59 12.11 68.03
CA PRO A 244 -13.18 12.45 66.67
C PRO A 244 -11.68 12.78 66.64
N THR A 245 -10.97 12.09 65.76
CA THR A 245 -9.58 12.40 65.37
C THR A 245 -9.56 13.75 64.64
N PRO A 246 -8.58 14.64 64.91
CA PRO A 246 -8.49 15.92 64.21
C PRO A 246 -8.33 15.72 62.70
N MET A 247 -9.23 16.33 61.95
CA MET A 247 -9.24 16.40 60.49
C MET A 247 -7.98 17.14 60.02
N LEU A 248 -7.08 16.43 59.34
CA LEU A 248 -5.93 17.06 58.70
C LEU A 248 -6.43 17.99 57.58
N THR A 249 -5.97 19.23 57.65
CA THR A 249 -6.28 20.32 56.71
C THR A 249 -5.81 19.92 55.30
N PRO A 250 -6.65 20.05 54.25
CA PRO A 250 -6.21 19.76 52.89
C PRO A 250 -5.11 20.74 52.47
N SER A 251 -4.02 20.16 51.93
CA SER A 251 -2.93 20.87 51.28
C SER A 251 -3.44 21.69 50.08
N PRO A 252 -2.96 22.92 49.85
CA PRO A 252 -3.46 23.76 48.76
C PRO A 252 -3.19 23.13 47.38
N THR A 253 -4.25 23.06 46.58
CA THR A 253 -4.22 22.70 45.16
C THR A 253 -3.21 23.58 44.41
N PRO A 254 -2.29 23.00 43.61
CA PRO A 254 -1.38 23.80 42.80
C PRO A 254 -2.14 24.60 41.74
N THR A 255 -1.89 25.91 41.72
CA THR A 255 -2.42 26.88 40.76
C THR A 255 -2.02 26.49 39.32
N PRO A 256 -2.95 26.52 38.34
CA PRO A 256 -2.61 26.31 36.93
C PRO A 256 -1.59 27.33 36.44
N PRO A 257 -0.64 26.95 35.56
CA PRO A 257 0.28 27.89 34.94
C PRO A 257 -0.49 28.88 34.04
N THR A 258 -0.10 30.15 34.12
CA THR A 258 -0.64 31.25 33.32
C THR A 258 -0.39 31.02 31.81
N PRO A 259 -1.31 31.48 30.94
CA PRO A 259 -1.08 31.45 29.49
C PRO A 259 0.13 32.32 29.11
N PRO A 260 0.92 31.94 28.09
CA PRO A 260 2.03 32.77 27.65
C PRO A 260 1.53 34.12 27.14
N THR A 261 2.11 35.18 27.72
CA THR A 261 1.95 36.58 27.32
C THR A 261 2.28 36.75 25.84
N ALA A 262 1.38 37.40 25.11
CA ALA A 262 1.61 37.80 23.73
C ALA A 262 2.90 38.64 23.63
N ALA A 263 3.80 38.23 22.73
CA ALA A 263 5.01 38.98 22.44
C ALA A 263 4.67 40.40 21.94
N PRO A 264 5.41 41.44 22.35
CA PRO A 264 5.20 42.80 21.85
C PRO A 264 5.51 42.90 20.35
N PRO A 265 4.84 43.80 19.61
CA PRO A 265 5.15 44.07 18.21
C PRO A 265 6.57 44.64 18.10
N VAL A 266 7.41 43.96 17.32
CA VAL A 266 8.76 44.45 17.00
C VAL A 266 8.64 45.64 16.04
N PRO A 267 9.26 46.81 16.34
CA PRO A 267 9.28 47.95 15.44
C PRO A 267 10.06 47.66 14.16
N GLY A 268 9.59 48.22 13.04
CA GLY A 268 10.16 48.00 11.71
C GLY A 268 11.66 48.24 11.62
N ALA A 269 12.33 47.29 10.96
CA ALA A 269 13.68 47.45 10.42
C ALA A 269 13.57 47.50 8.89
N THR A 270 13.57 48.74 8.40
CA THR A 270 13.91 49.15 7.04
C THR A 270 15.32 48.69 6.64
N GLY A 271 15.47 48.14 5.43
CA GLY A 271 16.76 47.79 4.81
C GLY A 271 17.38 46.55 5.47
N TRP A 272 17.75 45.47 4.80
CA TRP A 272 18.58 45.38 3.61
C TRP A 272 18.22 44.07 2.89
N GLY A 273 17.88 44.17 1.60
CA GLY A 273 17.58 43.02 0.74
C GLY A 273 17.81 43.38 -0.72
N MET A 274 18.92 44.05 -1.01
CA MET A 274 19.41 44.17 -2.38
C MET A 274 20.39 43.04 -2.69
N LEU A 275 20.13 42.42 -3.85
CA LEU A 275 21.04 41.72 -4.77
C LEU A 275 21.09 40.18 -4.69
N ALA A 276 20.10 39.54 -5.32
CA ALA A 276 20.38 38.56 -6.37
C ALA A 276 19.23 38.43 -7.41
N LEU A 277 19.49 39.01 -8.58
CA LEU A 277 19.07 38.59 -9.92
C LEU A 277 17.58 38.63 -10.33
N ALA A 278 17.18 39.83 -10.76
CA ALA A 278 16.33 40.00 -11.93
C ALA A 278 16.98 39.37 -13.19
N THR A 279 16.57 38.15 -13.57
CA THR A 279 16.88 37.55 -14.88
C THR A 279 15.67 36.88 -15.55
N LEU A 280 14.47 37.45 -15.41
CA LEU A 280 13.30 36.94 -16.14
C LEU A 280 12.48 37.99 -16.93
N LEU A 281 13.05 39.18 -17.20
CA LEU A 281 12.45 40.12 -18.17
C LEU A 281 13.46 40.74 -19.17
N GLY A 282 14.77 40.47 -19.06
CA GLY A 282 15.79 40.93 -20.02
C GLY A 282 16.05 39.99 -21.20
N GLY A 283 15.77 38.68 -21.05
CA GLY A 283 16.07 37.66 -22.07
C GLY A 283 15.20 37.76 -23.33
N LEU A 284 13.95 38.19 -23.19
CA LEU A 284 13.00 38.28 -24.30
C LEU A 284 13.29 39.47 -25.23
N ALA A 285 13.84 40.57 -24.70
CA ALA A 285 14.21 41.75 -25.49
C ALA A 285 15.51 41.56 -26.31
N TYR A 286 16.44 40.73 -25.82
CA TYR A 286 17.68 40.41 -26.54
C TYR A 286 17.43 39.46 -27.73
N LEU A 287 16.54 38.47 -27.56
CA LEU A 287 16.20 37.53 -28.63
C LEU A 287 15.41 38.18 -29.78
N LEU A 288 14.51 39.13 -29.47
CA LEU A 288 13.75 39.87 -30.49
C LEU A 288 14.61 40.86 -31.29
N ARG A 289 15.66 41.44 -30.70
CA ARG A 289 16.62 42.31 -31.43
C ARG A 289 17.58 41.53 -32.31
N ARG A 290 17.94 40.29 -31.95
CA ARG A 290 18.81 39.44 -32.78
C ARG A 290 18.09 38.91 -34.02
N TRP A 291 16.80 38.58 -33.90
CA TRP A 291 16.00 38.07 -35.02
C TRP A 291 15.73 39.13 -36.11
N ARG A 292 15.58 40.41 -35.72
CA ARG A 292 15.43 41.53 -36.68
C ARG A 292 16.71 41.88 -37.45
N ARG A 293 17.90 41.44 -37.04
CA ARG A 293 19.17 41.73 -37.74
C ARG A 293 19.64 40.63 -38.69
N THR A 294 19.11 39.41 -38.58
CA THR A 294 19.49 38.28 -39.44
C THR A 294 18.53 38.05 -40.62
N GLY A 295 17.44 38.81 -40.73
CA GLY A 295 16.47 38.70 -41.83
C GLY A 295 16.70 39.66 -43.02
N ALA A 296 17.83 40.36 -43.10
CA ALA A 296 18.08 41.37 -44.15
C ALA A 296 19.29 41.09 -45.06
N LEU A 297 19.82 39.86 -45.06
CA LEU A 297 20.83 39.43 -46.03
C LEU A 297 20.54 38.00 -46.51
N ARG A 298 19.62 37.91 -47.47
CA ARG A 298 19.72 37.15 -48.74
C ARG A 298 18.42 37.31 -49.50
#